data_AF-A0A383V707-F1
#
_entry.id   AF-A0A383V707-F1
#
_cell.length_a   1.000
_cell.length_b   1.000
_cell.length_c   1.000
_cell.angle_alpha   90.00
_cell.angle_beta   90.00
_cell.angle_gamma   90.00
#
_symmetry.space_group_name_H-M   'P 1'
#
loop_
_entity.id
_entity.type
_entity.pdbx_description
1 polymer ?
#
loop_
_entity_poly.entity_id
_entity_poly.type
_entity_poly.pdbx_seq_one_letter_code
_entity_poly.pdbx_strand_id
1 'polypeptide(L)'
;MGTPVLYTYPLAYNPFKAALVLAEKNISYTSKYVDLFNGQSLSPEYLAVNPAGTVPALKDGDKTIGDSKSVVDYVNALGDGPLGGSQVDQGLASRWADRIHKWDGNLFLAANGDPGAAKLLGKLTDFKMKYAEARSAQHPELKDTYNSKIQSMKAADAAVQDAAAVAANNALLLGLLDDAEQQLASSSFLAGPAYSVADVMFTPVLFRLGMANKTGQYLKPRPHVSEYYNRMKERPSFKAAFGAASSKLTLAGAIVPALLKAQLASLTGWY
;
A
#
# COMPACT_ATOMS: atom_id res chain seq x y z
N MET A 1 10.49 12.51 23.21
CA MET A 1 10.37 12.13 21.78
C MET A 1 9.04 12.70 21.28
N GLY A 2 9.04 13.32 20.10
CA GLY A 2 7.81 13.89 19.54
C GLY A 2 6.86 12.80 19.02
N THR A 3 5.59 13.14 18.84
CA THR A 3 4.59 12.24 18.24
C THR A 3 5.02 11.85 16.81
N PRO A 4 5.09 10.55 16.47
CA PRO A 4 5.39 10.10 15.12
C PRO A 4 4.47 10.72 14.05
N VAL A 5 4.99 10.94 12.86
CA VAL A 5 4.27 11.46 11.70
C VAL A 5 4.21 10.40 10.61
N LEU A 6 3.01 9.94 10.28
CA LEU A 6 2.75 9.04 9.16
C LEU A 6 2.43 9.84 7.90
N TYR A 7 3.32 9.78 6.91
CA TYR A 7 3.05 10.25 5.57
C TYR A 7 2.25 9.19 4.82
N THR A 8 1.03 9.53 4.42
CA THR A 8 0.03 8.56 3.93
C THR A 8 -0.82 9.14 2.80
N TYR A 9 -1.63 8.29 2.19
CA TYR A 9 -2.67 8.68 1.26
C TYR A 9 -3.87 7.75 1.41
N PRO A 10 -5.12 8.24 1.57
CA PRO A 10 -6.28 7.43 1.94
C PRO A 10 -6.61 6.27 0.99
N LEU A 11 -6.17 6.35 -0.27
CA LEU A 11 -6.50 5.37 -1.31
C LEU A 11 -5.34 4.43 -1.66
N ALA A 12 -4.18 4.61 -1.05
CA ALA A 12 -2.98 3.85 -1.37
C ALA A 12 -2.94 2.51 -0.63
N TYR A 13 -2.51 1.46 -1.33
CA TYR A 13 -2.43 0.10 -0.82
C TYR A 13 -1.58 -0.04 0.45
N ASN A 14 -0.34 0.39 0.32
CA ASN A 14 0.73 0.09 1.26
C ASN A 14 0.57 0.87 2.58
N PRO A 15 0.05 2.12 2.60
CA PRO A 15 -0.21 2.81 3.86
C PRO A 15 -1.21 2.12 4.79
N PHE A 16 -2.12 1.28 4.29
CA PHE A 16 -3.01 0.51 5.16
C PHE A 16 -2.23 -0.42 6.11
N LYS A 17 -1.10 -0.99 5.66
CA LYS A 17 -0.23 -1.84 6.50
C LYS A 17 0.36 -1.05 7.66
N ALA A 18 0.85 0.17 7.38
CA ALA A 18 1.40 1.08 8.39
C ALA A 18 0.32 1.56 9.38
N ALA A 19 -0.87 1.93 8.88
CA ALA A 19 -1.97 2.36 9.73
C ALA A 19 -2.47 1.22 10.64
N LEU A 20 -2.56 -0.01 10.13
CA LEU A 20 -2.94 -1.18 10.90
C LEU A 20 -1.96 -1.47 12.04
N VAL A 21 -0.65 -1.54 11.76
CA VAL A 21 0.34 -1.84 12.81
C VAL A 21 0.35 -0.76 13.90
N LEU A 22 0.24 0.52 13.52
CA LEU A 22 0.20 1.63 14.49
C LEU A 22 -1.03 1.53 15.39
N ALA A 23 -2.19 1.23 14.81
CA ALA A 23 -3.44 1.06 15.56
C ALA A 23 -3.40 -0.16 16.49
N GLU A 24 -2.91 -1.30 16.02
CA GLU A 24 -2.82 -2.54 16.82
C GLU A 24 -1.76 -2.44 17.93
N LYS A 25 -0.72 -1.64 17.72
CA LYS A 25 0.30 -1.33 18.73
C LYS A 25 -0.08 -0.16 19.64
N ASN A 26 -1.27 0.44 19.47
CA ASN A 26 -1.72 1.64 20.20
C ASN A 26 -0.69 2.79 20.18
N ILE A 27 0.06 2.94 19.08
CA ILE A 27 1.02 4.04 18.92
C ILE A 27 0.25 5.27 18.46
N SER A 28 0.33 6.34 19.24
CA SER A 28 -0.23 7.64 18.84
C SER A 28 0.64 8.25 17.73
N TYR A 29 0.01 8.74 16.66
CA TYR A 29 0.69 9.39 15.54
C TYR A 29 -0.17 10.50 14.95
N THR A 30 0.45 11.36 14.15
CA THR A 30 -0.25 12.33 13.29
C THR A 30 -0.10 11.95 11.82
N SER A 31 -1.09 12.28 11.00
CA SER A 31 -1.06 11.99 9.56
C SER A 31 -0.71 13.24 8.75
N LYS A 32 0.20 13.09 7.78
CA LYS A 32 0.40 14.06 6.69
C LYS A 32 0.01 13.41 5.38
N TYR A 33 -1.00 13.98 4.72
CA TYR A 33 -1.43 13.48 3.42
C TYR A 33 -0.52 13.98 2.32
N VAL A 34 -0.01 13.02 1.53
CA VAL A 34 0.81 13.29 0.34
C VAL A 34 -0.06 13.02 -0.88
N ASP A 35 -0.44 14.07 -1.59
CA ASP A 35 -1.27 13.97 -2.79
C ASP A 35 -0.51 13.24 -3.89
N LEU A 36 -0.81 11.95 -4.01
CA LEU A 36 -0.18 11.12 -4.99
C LEU A 36 -0.58 11.56 -6.39
N PHE A 37 -1.83 11.91 -6.66
CA PHE A 37 -2.27 12.15 -8.03
C PHE A 37 -1.75 13.48 -8.61
N ASN A 38 -1.55 14.50 -7.76
CA ASN A 38 -1.02 15.80 -8.18
C ASN A 38 0.50 15.91 -8.17
N GLY A 39 1.21 14.81 -7.92
CA GLY A 39 2.67 14.74 -7.99
C GLY A 39 3.40 15.21 -6.72
N GLN A 40 2.70 15.42 -5.60
CA GLN A 40 3.35 15.88 -4.34
C GLN A 40 4.41 14.88 -3.85
N SER A 41 4.24 13.59 -4.14
CA SER A 41 5.27 12.57 -3.84
C SER A 41 6.59 12.77 -4.59
N LEU A 42 6.63 13.68 -5.56
CA LEU A 42 7.77 14.05 -6.39
C LEU A 42 8.27 15.46 -6.06
N SER A 43 7.71 16.14 -5.07
CA SER A 43 8.19 17.45 -4.66
C SER A 43 9.53 17.30 -3.91
N PRO A 44 10.48 18.25 -4.05
CA PRO A 44 11.75 18.22 -3.32
C PRO A 44 11.55 18.07 -1.80
N GLU A 45 10.54 18.73 -1.24
CA GLU A 45 10.22 18.69 0.19
C GLU A 45 9.83 17.28 0.64
N TYR A 46 9.08 16.54 -0.19
CA TYR A 46 8.72 15.16 0.15
C TYR A 46 9.86 14.18 -0.15
N LEU A 47 10.61 14.39 -1.23
CA LEU A 47 11.77 13.54 -1.55
C LEU A 47 12.86 13.64 -0.47
N ALA A 48 12.98 14.78 0.21
CA ALA A 48 13.83 14.92 1.40
C ALA A 48 13.35 14.08 2.60
N VAL A 49 12.06 13.72 2.66
CA VAL A 49 11.51 12.80 3.66
C VAL A 49 11.68 11.35 3.20
N ASN A 50 11.22 11.03 1.99
CA ASN A 50 11.31 9.69 1.41
C ASN A 50 11.81 9.77 -0.04
N PRO A 51 13.11 9.50 -0.28
CA PRO A 51 13.70 9.53 -1.62
C PRO A 51 13.03 8.56 -2.61
N ALA A 52 12.38 7.50 -2.13
CA ALA A 52 11.63 6.59 -3.02
C ALA A 52 10.38 7.26 -3.64
N GLY A 53 9.94 8.42 -3.13
CA GLY A 53 8.75 9.13 -3.60
C GLY A 53 7.50 8.25 -3.52
N THR A 54 7.39 7.47 -2.44
CA THR A 54 6.26 6.56 -2.17
C THR A 54 5.65 6.85 -0.80
N VAL A 55 4.45 6.33 -0.57
CA VAL A 55 3.84 6.24 0.76
C VAL A 55 3.57 4.76 1.08
N PRO A 56 3.66 4.34 2.35
CA PRO A 56 3.84 5.16 3.54
C PRO A 56 5.31 5.56 3.78
N ALA A 57 5.50 6.59 4.58
CA ALA A 57 6.75 6.84 5.31
C ALA A 57 6.41 7.24 6.75
N LEU A 58 7.13 6.71 7.73
CA LEU A 58 6.98 7.06 9.15
C LEU A 58 8.18 7.88 9.60
N LYS A 59 7.94 9.10 10.09
CA LYS A 59 8.96 9.90 10.76
C LYS A 59 8.77 9.82 12.26
N ASP A 60 9.79 9.35 12.97
CA ASP A 60 9.81 9.20 14.42
C ASP A 60 11.12 9.76 14.98
N GLY A 61 11.05 10.96 15.56
CA GLY A 61 12.23 11.76 15.89
C GLY A 61 13.08 12.05 14.65
N ASP A 62 14.36 11.65 14.72
CA ASP A 62 15.33 11.81 13.63
C ASP A 62 15.29 10.65 12.61
N LYS A 63 14.54 9.59 12.91
CA LYS A 63 14.41 8.44 12.00
C LYS A 63 13.28 8.68 11.01
N THR A 64 13.54 8.37 9.75
CA THR A 64 12.50 8.24 8.73
C THR A 64 12.56 6.85 8.12
N ILE A 65 11.45 6.13 8.20
CA ILE A 65 11.30 4.76 7.71
C ILE A 65 10.35 4.80 6.50
N GLY A 66 10.90 4.59 5.31
CA GLY A 66 10.13 4.32 4.09
C GLY A 66 9.81 2.82 3.97
N ASP A 67 9.03 2.46 2.95
CA ASP A 67 8.51 1.11 2.71
C ASP A 67 7.54 0.58 3.79
N SER A 68 6.41 0.03 3.34
CA SER A 68 5.38 -0.44 4.27
C SER A 68 5.79 -1.60 5.15
N LYS A 69 6.62 -2.54 4.66
CA LYS A 69 7.06 -3.67 5.49
C LYS A 69 8.06 -3.19 6.53
N SER A 70 9.00 -2.33 6.14
CA SER A 70 9.97 -1.73 7.05
C SER A 70 9.28 -0.90 8.15
N VAL A 71 8.23 -0.16 7.82
CA VAL A 71 7.38 0.51 8.83
C VAL A 71 6.70 -0.50 9.76
N VAL A 72 6.16 -1.60 9.23
CA VAL A 72 5.57 -2.67 10.04
C VAL A 72 6.58 -3.27 11.00
N ASP A 73 7.77 -3.62 10.52
CA ASP A 73 8.83 -4.22 11.33
C ASP A 73 9.29 -3.24 12.43
N TYR A 74 9.49 -1.96 12.09
CA TYR A 74 9.86 -0.91 13.04
C TYR A 74 8.82 -0.76 14.15
N VAL A 75 7.55 -0.56 13.79
CA VAL A 75 6.48 -0.33 14.76
C VAL A 75 6.22 -1.58 15.60
N ASN A 76 6.32 -2.77 15.02
CA ASN A 76 6.17 -4.03 15.74
C ASN A 76 7.22 -4.19 16.86
N ALA A 77 8.44 -3.67 16.66
CA ALA A 77 9.51 -3.70 17.65
C ALA A 77 9.38 -2.66 18.78
N LEU A 78 8.46 -1.69 18.68
CA LEU A 78 8.24 -0.68 19.72
C LEU A 78 7.42 -1.22 20.90
N GLY A 79 7.45 -0.52 22.03
CA GLY A 79 6.64 -0.84 23.21
C GLY A 79 6.99 -2.19 23.85
N ASP A 80 5.99 -2.92 24.34
CA ASP A 80 6.16 -4.13 25.17
C ASP A 80 6.52 -5.42 24.40
N GLY A 81 7.08 -5.28 23.18
CA GLY A 81 7.45 -6.40 22.32
C GLY A 81 6.50 -6.63 21.13
N PRO A 82 6.73 -7.70 20.35
CA PRO A 82 6.03 -7.92 19.07
C PRO A 82 4.54 -8.23 19.27
N LEU A 83 3.72 -7.91 18.26
CA LEU A 83 2.31 -8.25 18.22
C LEU A 83 2.10 -9.75 18.48
N GLY A 84 1.16 -10.04 19.38
CA GLY A 84 0.82 -11.39 19.81
C GLY A 84 1.81 -12.04 20.79
N GLY A 85 2.97 -11.42 21.06
CA GLY A 85 3.94 -11.89 22.06
C GLY A 85 4.27 -13.38 21.93
N SER A 86 4.22 -14.11 23.05
CA SER A 86 4.46 -15.55 23.11
C SER A 86 3.31 -16.42 22.59
N GLN A 87 2.16 -15.82 22.26
CA GLN A 87 1.01 -16.56 21.72
C GLN A 87 1.11 -16.79 20.20
N VAL A 88 2.15 -16.25 19.56
CA VAL A 88 2.35 -16.29 18.11
C VAL A 88 3.70 -16.92 17.79
N ASP A 89 3.74 -17.73 16.74
CA ASP A 89 5.01 -18.10 16.11
C ASP A 89 5.55 -16.88 15.34
N GLN A 90 6.43 -16.11 15.98
CA GLN A 90 7.01 -14.89 15.41
C GLN A 90 7.82 -15.17 14.14
N GLY A 91 8.42 -16.36 14.04
CA GLY A 91 9.13 -16.79 12.84
C GLY A 91 8.17 -17.02 11.67
N LEU A 92 7.04 -17.69 11.92
CA LEU A 92 5.97 -17.85 10.93
C LEU A 92 5.37 -16.51 10.54
N ALA A 93 5.14 -15.61 11.50
CA ALA A 93 4.60 -14.29 11.24
C ALA A 93 5.51 -13.47 10.31
N SER A 94 6.83 -13.51 10.54
CA SER A 94 7.82 -12.87 9.66
C SER A 94 7.81 -13.48 8.25
N ARG A 95 7.77 -14.82 8.14
CA ARG A 95 7.72 -15.49 6.82
C ARG A 95 6.47 -15.09 6.03
N TRP A 96 5.33 -14.95 6.68
CA TRP A 96 4.12 -14.42 6.05
C TRP A 96 4.33 -13.00 5.54
N ALA A 97 4.88 -12.11 6.38
CA ALA A 97 5.16 -10.73 5.99
C ALA A 97 6.11 -10.65 4.78
N ASP A 98 7.16 -11.46 4.75
CA ASP A 98 8.12 -11.54 3.64
C ASP A 98 7.46 -12.02 2.34
N ARG A 99 6.63 -13.07 2.42
CA ARG A 99 5.91 -13.60 1.26
C ARG A 99 4.89 -12.60 0.71
N ILE A 100 4.13 -11.95 1.58
CA ILE A 100 3.14 -10.93 1.19
C ILE A 100 3.83 -9.70 0.60
N HIS A 101 5.00 -9.32 1.12
CA HIS A 101 5.76 -8.18 0.59
C HIS A 101 6.25 -8.41 -0.85
N LYS A 102 6.47 -9.67 -1.26
CA LYS A 102 6.79 -10.02 -2.65
C LYS A 102 5.60 -9.92 -3.60
N TRP A 103 4.38 -9.93 -3.09
CA TRP A 103 3.18 -9.79 -3.90
C TRP A 103 2.88 -8.31 -4.18
N ASP A 104 2.73 -7.96 -5.46
CA ASP A 104 2.44 -6.59 -5.88
C ASP A 104 0.93 -6.36 -6.03
N GLY A 105 0.35 -5.76 -4.98
CA GLY A 105 -1.06 -5.37 -4.97
C GLY A 105 -1.42 -4.24 -5.94
N ASN A 106 -0.47 -3.43 -6.40
CA ASN A 106 -0.72 -2.38 -7.41
C ASN A 106 -0.74 -3.00 -8.81
N LEU A 107 0.21 -3.87 -9.14
CA LEU A 107 0.17 -4.66 -10.37
C LEU A 107 -1.11 -5.49 -10.45
N PHE A 108 -1.50 -6.15 -9.36
CA PHE A 108 -2.76 -6.90 -9.30
C PHE A 108 -3.97 -6.02 -9.64
N LEU A 109 -4.08 -4.83 -9.04
CA LEU A 109 -5.21 -3.93 -9.29
C LEU A 109 -5.21 -3.38 -10.73
N ALA A 110 -4.05 -3.01 -11.24
CA ALA A 110 -3.92 -2.49 -12.60
C ALA A 110 -4.27 -3.53 -13.67
N ALA A 111 -3.84 -4.79 -13.47
CA ALA A 111 -4.06 -5.87 -14.43
C ALA A 111 -5.44 -6.54 -14.31
N ASN A 112 -6.04 -6.58 -13.11
CA ASN A 112 -7.27 -7.34 -12.86
C ASN A 112 -8.48 -6.47 -12.46
N GLY A 113 -8.29 -5.16 -12.28
CA GLY A 113 -9.34 -4.21 -11.91
C GLY A 113 -10.20 -3.74 -13.08
N ASP A 114 -10.92 -2.63 -12.86
CA ASP A 114 -11.75 -2.02 -13.90
C ASP A 114 -10.89 -1.41 -15.04
N PRO A 115 -11.11 -1.79 -16.31
CA PRO A 115 -10.30 -1.28 -17.43
C PRO A 115 -10.37 0.23 -17.61
N GLY A 116 -11.51 0.85 -17.29
CA GLY A 116 -11.69 2.31 -17.35
C GLY A 116 -10.84 3.02 -16.30
N ALA A 117 -10.86 2.52 -15.06
CA ALA A 117 -10.01 3.00 -13.98
C ALA A 117 -8.52 2.78 -14.28
N ALA A 118 -8.14 1.64 -14.86
CA ALA A 118 -6.75 1.38 -15.26
C ALA A 118 -6.26 2.40 -16.31
N LYS A 119 -7.06 2.67 -17.35
CA LYS A 119 -6.75 3.70 -18.35
C LYS A 119 -6.60 5.09 -17.73
N LEU A 120 -7.43 5.40 -16.74
CA LEU A 120 -7.40 6.67 -16.02
C LEU A 120 -6.11 6.85 -15.22
N LEU A 121 -5.70 5.80 -14.50
CA LEU A 121 -4.45 5.78 -13.74
C LEU A 121 -3.24 5.90 -14.67
N GLY A 122 -3.24 5.24 -15.83
CA GLY A 122 -2.19 5.37 -16.85
C GLY A 122 -1.95 6.83 -17.27
N LYS A 123 -3.02 7.60 -17.54
CA LYS A 123 -2.89 9.04 -17.84
C LYS A 123 -2.24 9.84 -16.69
N LEU A 124 -2.54 9.48 -15.45
CA LEU A 124 -1.92 10.12 -14.28
C LEU A 124 -0.45 9.72 -14.13
N THR A 125 -0.09 8.48 -14.48
CA THR A 125 1.32 8.04 -14.55
C THR A 125 2.09 8.81 -15.61
N ASP A 126 1.54 8.99 -16.81
CA ASP A 126 2.15 9.81 -17.88
C ASP A 126 2.39 11.25 -17.43
N PHE A 127 1.38 11.85 -16.78
CA PHE A 127 1.51 13.18 -16.18
C PHE A 127 2.65 13.23 -15.16
N LYS A 128 2.74 12.24 -14.27
CA LYS A 128 3.80 12.17 -13.25
C LYS A 128 5.19 12.00 -13.83
N MET A 129 5.35 11.21 -14.90
CA MET A 129 6.65 11.06 -15.55
C MET A 129 7.12 12.40 -16.11
N LYS A 130 6.26 13.12 -16.84
CA LYS A 130 6.57 14.46 -17.36
C LYS A 130 6.80 15.47 -16.24
N TYR A 131 6.01 15.41 -15.17
CA TYR A 131 6.21 16.22 -13.98
C TYR A 131 7.58 15.96 -13.34
N ALA A 132 7.98 14.70 -13.18
CA ALA A 132 9.29 14.33 -12.65
C ALA A 132 10.44 14.84 -13.54
N GLU A 133 10.31 14.74 -14.87
CA GLU A 133 11.29 15.27 -15.83
C GLU A 133 11.44 16.79 -15.70
N ALA A 134 10.32 17.53 -15.64
CA ALA A 134 10.31 18.97 -15.45
C ALA A 134 10.95 19.39 -14.12
N ARG A 135 10.65 18.67 -13.03
CA ARG A 135 11.25 18.93 -11.71
C ARG A 135 12.73 18.57 -11.64
N SER A 136 13.15 17.50 -12.31
CA SER A 136 14.57 17.13 -12.44
C SER A 136 15.40 18.24 -13.09
N ALA A 137 14.83 18.95 -14.07
CA ALA A 137 15.49 20.11 -14.68
C ALA A 137 15.61 21.32 -13.74
N GLN A 138 14.64 21.51 -12.83
CA GLN A 138 14.62 22.59 -11.83
C GLN A 138 15.49 22.29 -10.60
N HIS A 139 15.70 21.00 -10.30
CA HIS A 139 16.42 20.51 -9.12
C HIS A 139 17.52 19.52 -9.52
N PRO A 140 18.64 19.99 -10.13
CA PRO A 140 19.72 19.12 -10.58
C PRO A 140 20.33 18.26 -9.46
N GLU A 141 20.27 18.72 -8.21
CA GLU A 141 20.71 18.00 -7.01
C GLU A 141 19.87 16.75 -6.71
N LEU A 142 18.64 16.67 -7.23
CA LEU A 142 17.73 15.52 -7.08
C LEU A 142 17.61 14.69 -8.37
N LYS A 143 18.44 14.97 -9.38
CA LYS A 143 18.34 14.34 -10.71
C LYS A 143 18.30 12.82 -10.66
N ASP A 144 19.17 12.19 -9.87
CA ASP A 144 19.21 10.74 -9.74
C ASP A 144 17.95 10.18 -9.08
N THR A 145 17.45 10.86 -8.03
CA THR A 145 16.18 10.53 -7.38
C THR A 145 15.01 10.55 -8.37
N TYR A 146 14.91 11.61 -9.19
CA TYR A 146 13.89 11.71 -10.23
C TYR A 146 14.05 10.62 -11.29
N ASN A 147 15.27 10.36 -11.76
CA ASN A 147 15.54 9.33 -12.75
C ASN A 147 15.14 7.94 -12.23
N SER A 148 15.56 7.56 -11.02
CA SER A 148 15.15 6.31 -10.38
C SER A 148 13.64 6.20 -10.28
N LYS A 149 12.95 7.31 -9.95
CA LYS A 149 11.49 7.32 -9.84
C LYS A 149 10.80 7.15 -11.20
N ILE A 150 11.28 7.82 -12.24
CA ILE A 150 10.78 7.64 -13.61
C ILE A 150 10.96 6.19 -14.06
N GLN A 151 12.14 5.60 -13.82
CA GLN A 151 12.38 4.19 -14.16
C GLN A 151 11.45 3.25 -13.39
N SER A 152 11.18 3.50 -12.11
CA SER A 152 10.23 2.69 -11.35
C SER A 152 8.80 2.75 -11.91
N MET A 153 8.36 3.91 -12.39
CA MET A 153 7.04 4.07 -13.01
C MET A 153 6.98 3.37 -14.36
N LYS A 154 8.02 3.50 -15.19
CA LYS A 154 8.14 2.76 -16.47
C LYS A 154 8.14 1.24 -16.27
N ALA A 155 8.87 0.75 -15.25
CA ALA A 155 8.91 -0.67 -14.92
C ALA A 155 7.54 -1.18 -14.45
N ALA A 156 6.81 -0.40 -13.65
CA ALA A 156 5.45 -0.74 -13.23
C ALA A 156 4.49 -0.80 -14.43
N ASP A 157 4.53 0.18 -15.34
CA ASP A 157 3.70 0.17 -16.55
C ASP A 157 4.04 -1.00 -17.48
N ALA A 158 5.33 -1.31 -17.64
CA ALA A 158 5.79 -2.46 -18.41
C ALA A 158 5.30 -3.79 -17.80
N ALA A 159 5.36 -3.93 -16.47
CA ALA A 159 4.91 -5.12 -15.77
C ALA A 159 3.40 -5.38 -15.96
N VAL A 160 2.58 -4.33 -16.09
CA VAL A 160 1.13 -4.47 -16.39
C VAL A 160 0.90 -5.06 -17.78
N GLN A 161 1.78 -4.79 -18.74
CA GLN A 161 1.69 -5.33 -20.11
C GLN A 161 2.36 -6.70 -20.27
N ASP A 162 3.17 -7.12 -19.30
CA ASP A 162 3.84 -8.41 -19.29
C ASP A 162 2.91 -9.50 -18.73
N ALA A 163 2.39 -10.34 -19.63
CA ALA A 163 1.51 -11.44 -19.28
C ALA A 163 2.16 -12.45 -18.32
N ALA A 164 3.47 -12.68 -18.41
CA ALA A 164 4.18 -13.59 -17.52
C ALA A 164 4.33 -12.99 -16.11
N ALA A 165 4.65 -11.69 -16.01
CA ALA A 165 4.73 -10.99 -14.74
C ALA A 165 3.37 -10.96 -14.02
N VAL A 166 2.29 -10.66 -14.76
CA VAL A 166 0.92 -10.68 -14.23
C VAL A 166 0.53 -12.09 -13.77
N ALA A 167 0.81 -13.11 -14.58
CA ALA A 167 0.51 -14.50 -14.22
C ALA A 167 1.28 -14.95 -12.97
N ALA A 168 2.56 -14.61 -12.87
CA ALA A 168 3.38 -14.92 -11.69
C ALA A 168 2.84 -14.21 -10.43
N ASN A 169 2.48 -12.93 -10.52
CA ASN A 169 1.90 -12.19 -9.40
C ASN A 169 0.54 -12.75 -8.97
N ASN A 170 -0.30 -13.17 -9.91
CA ASN A 170 -1.58 -13.84 -9.62
C ASN A 170 -1.37 -15.23 -8.99
N ALA A 171 -0.36 -15.99 -9.42
CA ALA A 171 -0.01 -17.27 -8.82
C ALA A 171 0.48 -17.12 -7.37
N LEU A 172 1.28 -16.08 -7.08
CA LEU A 172 1.68 -15.75 -5.71
C LEU A 172 0.47 -15.47 -4.81
N LEU A 173 -0.51 -14.71 -5.31
CA LEU A 173 -1.77 -14.46 -4.59
C LEU A 173 -2.52 -15.76 -4.29
N LEU A 174 -2.67 -16.65 -5.27
CA LEU A 174 -3.36 -17.92 -5.06
C LEU A 174 -2.67 -18.74 -3.97
N GLY A 175 -1.35 -18.88 -4.02
CA GLY A 175 -0.58 -19.58 -2.98
C GLY A 175 -0.71 -18.95 -1.59
N LEU A 176 -0.72 -17.60 -1.49
CA LEU A 176 -0.96 -16.92 -0.22
C LEU A 176 -2.35 -17.22 0.33
N LEU A 177 -3.37 -17.24 -0.52
CA LEU A 177 -4.75 -17.48 -0.11
C LEU A 177 -5.00 -18.95 0.26
N ASP A 178 -4.40 -19.90 -0.46
CA ASP A 178 -4.53 -21.33 -0.19
C ASP A 178 -3.86 -21.72 1.12
N ASP A 179 -2.66 -21.19 1.38
CA ASP A 179 -1.98 -21.41 2.66
C ASP A 179 -2.73 -20.75 3.82
N ALA A 180 -3.32 -19.58 3.59
CA ALA A 180 -4.12 -18.89 4.60
C ALA A 180 -5.39 -19.69 4.94
N GLU A 181 -6.04 -20.26 3.93
CA GLU A 181 -7.20 -21.12 4.12
C GLU A 181 -6.88 -22.35 4.98
N GLN A 182 -5.76 -23.03 4.71
CA GLN A 182 -5.31 -24.17 5.53
C GLN A 182 -5.00 -23.76 6.96
N GLN A 183 -4.28 -22.65 7.15
CA GLN A 183 -3.88 -22.18 8.47
C GLN A 183 -5.10 -21.74 9.31
N LEU A 184 -6.03 -21.02 8.69
CA LEU A 184 -7.23 -20.49 9.35
C LEU A 184 -8.29 -21.56 9.66
N ALA A 185 -8.17 -22.76 9.07
CA ALA A 185 -9.01 -23.90 9.44
C ALA A 185 -8.75 -24.41 10.86
N SER A 186 -7.56 -24.14 11.42
CA SER A 186 -7.15 -24.61 12.75
C SER A 186 -6.70 -23.50 13.70
N SER A 187 -6.68 -22.25 13.24
CA SER A 187 -6.21 -21.11 14.03
C SER A 187 -7.03 -19.85 13.80
N SER A 188 -7.09 -18.98 14.81
CA SER A 188 -7.82 -17.72 14.71
C SER A 188 -7.12 -16.67 13.84
N PHE A 189 -5.81 -16.77 13.67
CA PHE A 189 -4.98 -15.84 12.89
C PHE A 189 -3.87 -16.62 12.15
N LEU A 190 -3.15 -15.95 11.24
CA LEU A 190 -2.23 -16.61 10.31
C LEU A 190 -0.97 -17.21 10.95
N ALA A 191 -0.60 -16.75 12.14
CA ALA A 191 0.62 -17.20 12.82
C ALA A 191 0.36 -17.71 14.25
N GLY A 192 -0.91 -18.05 14.55
CA GLY A 192 -1.29 -18.58 15.85
C GLY A 192 -2.64 -18.04 16.34
N PRO A 193 -2.97 -18.28 17.63
CA PRO A 193 -4.23 -17.84 18.23
C PRO A 193 -4.36 -16.33 18.43
N ALA A 194 -3.30 -15.53 18.25
CA ALA A 194 -3.32 -14.08 18.43
C ALA A 194 -2.90 -13.30 17.15
N TYR A 195 -3.35 -12.06 17.05
CA TYR A 195 -3.10 -11.17 15.91
C TYR A 195 -1.61 -10.78 15.85
N SER A 196 -1.04 -10.79 14.65
CA SER A 196 0.40 -10.62 14.41
C SER A 196 0.70 -9.75 13.20
N VAL A 197 2.00 -9.54 12.90
CA VAL A 197 2.42 -8.89 11.65
C VAL A 197 2.00 -9.63 10.38
N ALA A 198 1.75 -10.94 10.46
CA ALA A 198 1.17 -11.67 9.32
C ALA A 198 -0.21 -11.10 8.96
N ASP A 199 -1.04 -10.87 9.97
CA ASP A 199 -2.41 -10.37 9.81
C ASP A 199 -2.44 -8.90 9.39
N VAL A 200 -1.52 -8.09 9.91
CA VAL A 200 -1.28 -6.70 9.47
C VAL A 200 -1.01 -6.65 7.97
N MET A 201 -0.17 -7.57 7.48
CA MET A 201 0.25 -7.59 6.08
C MET A 201 -0.84 -8.19 5.18
N PHE A 202 -1.58 -9.20 5.65
CA PHE A 202 -2.56 -9.94 4.87
C PHE A 202 -3.91 -9.23 4.75
N THR A 203 -4.35 -8.53 5.80
CA THR A 203 -5.66 -7.82 5.77
C THR A 203 -5.78 -6.84 4.59
N PRO A 204 -4.76 -6.02 4.25
CA PRO A 204 -4.76 -5.20 3.05
C PRO A 204 -4.84 -6.01 1.73
N VAL A 205 -4.27 -7.22 1.66
CA VAL A 205 -4.38 -8.11 0.48
C VAL A 205 -5.86 -8.39 0.21
N LEU A 206 -6.61 -8.77 1.25
CA LEU A 206 -8.05 -9.06 1.12
C LEU A 206 -8.85 -7.82 0.77
N PHE A 207 -8.50 -6.66 1.34
CA PHE A 207 -9.09 -5.37 0.94
C PHE A 207 -8.85 -5.06 -0.53
N ARG A 208 -7.65 -5.34 -1.03
CA ARG A 208 -7.25 -5.12 -2.42
C ARG A 208 -8.06 -5.98 -3.42
N LEU A 209 -8.48 -7.18 -3.03
CA LEU A 209 -9.42 -8.00 -3.82
C LEU A 209 -10.77 -7.30 -4.00
N GLY A 210 -11.27 -6.66 -2.95
CA GLY A 210 -12.50 -5.86 -2.99
C GLY A 210 -12.39 -4.66 -3.92
N MET A 211 -11.25 -3.95 -3.88
CA MET A 211 -10.98 -2.83 -4.80
C MET A 211 -10.98 -3.26 -6.28
N ALA A 212 -10.54 -4.48 -6.56
CA ALA A 212 -10.55 -5.05 -7.92
C ALA A 212 -11.90 -5.68 -8.30
N ASN A 213 -12.91 -5.64 -7.41
CA ASN A 213 -14.18 -6.36 -7.56
C ASN A 213 -14.00 -7.88 -7.77
N LYS A 214 -12.99 -8.47 -7.09
CA LYS A 214 -12.62 -9.89 -7.21
C LYS A 214 -12.88 -10.71 -5.96
N THR A 215 -13.42 -10.13 -4.88
CA THR A 215 -13.67 -10.84 -3.61
C THR A 215 -14.41 -12.16 -3.82
N GLY A 216 -15.49 -12.18 -4.61
CA GLY A 216 -16.26 -13.41 -4.85
C GLY A 216 -15.46 -14.49 -5.59
N GLN A 217 -14.62 -14.10 -6.56
CA GLN A 217 -13.78 -15.03 -7.32
C GLN A 217 -12.75 -15.71 -6.41
N TYR A 218 -12.12 -14.96 -5.51
CA TYR A 218 -11.01 -15.46 -4.69
C TYR A 218 -11.45 -16.03 -3.34
N LEU A 219 -12.51 -15.53 -2.71
CA LEU A 219 -12.92 -15.96 -1.36
C LEU A 219 -14.02 -17.01 -1.36
N LYS A 220 -14.82 -17.17 -2.43
CA LYS A 220 -15.84 -18.23 -2.50
C LYS A 220 -15.25 -19.64 -2.31
N PRO A 221 -14.07 -19.99 -2.85
CA PRO A 221 -13.45 -21.29 -2.60
C PRO A 221 -12.76 -21.41 -1.22
N ARG A 222 -12.72 -20.34 -0.42
CA ARG A 222 -11.90 -20.21 0.78
C ARG A 222 -12.73 -19.68 1.97
N PRO A 223 -13.66 -20.50 2.50
CA PRO A 223 -14.57 -20.08 3.55
C PRO A 223 -13.87 -19.58 4.81
N HIS A 224 -12.76 -20.19 5.24
CA HIS A 224 -12.07 -19.75 6.46
C HIS A 224 -11.41 -18.39 6.27
N VAL A 225 -10.83 -18.10 5.09
CA VAL A 225 -10.33 -16.75 4.75
C VAL A 225 -11.49 -15.74 4.70
N SER A 226 -12.65 -16.13 4.16
CA SER A 226 -13.84 -15.27 4.10
C SER A 226 -14.33 -14.90 5.51
N GLU A 227 -14.46 -15.87 6.40
CA GLU A 227 -14.84 -15.66 7.80
C GLU A 227 -13.82 -14.83 8.56
N TYR A 228 -12.53 -15.13 8.40
CA TYR A 228 -11.43 -14.33 8.92
C TYR A 228 -11.54 -12.87 8.47
N TYR A 229 -11.77 -12.62 7.18
CA TYR A 229 -11.86 -11.25 6.67
C TYR A 229 -13.06 -10.50 7.25
N ASN A 230 -14.19 -11.19 7.43
CA ASN A 230 -15.34 -10.61 8.12
C ASN A 230 -14.99 -10.19 9.56
N ARG A 231 -14.25 -11.03 10.31
CA ARG A 231 -13.74 -10.64 11.63
C ARG A 231 -12.77 -9.47 11.57
N MET A 232 -11.89 -9.42 10.57
CA MET A 232 -10.91 -8.32 10.43
C MET A 232 -11.61 -6.98 10.21
N LYS A 233 -12.68 -6.95 9.40
CA LYS A 233 -13.49 -5.73 9.17
C LYS A 233 -14.12 -5.16 10.45
N GLU A 234 -14.40 -6.01 11.45
CA GLU A 234 -14.97 -5.56 12.71
C GLU A 234 -13.96 -4.95 13.69
N ARG A 235 -12.66 -5.14 13.43
CA ARG A 235 -11.61 -4.60 14.31
C ARG A 235 -11.61 -3.07 14.29
N PRO A 236 -11.41 -2.41 15.46
CA PRO A 236 -11.24 -0.95 15.50
C PRO A 236 -10.10 -0.46 14.60
N SER A 237 -8.99 -1.20 14.56
CA SER A 237 -7.83 -0.92 13.69
C SER A 237 -8.19 -0.92 12.21
N PHE A 238 -9.06 -1.83 11.77
CA PHE A 238 -9.54 -1.86 10.39
C PHE A 238 -10.37 -0.61 10.06
N LYS A 239 -11.32 -0.25 10.93
CA LYS A 239 -12.16 0.94 10.74
C LYS A 239 -11.30 2.22 10.70
N ALA A 240 -10.27 2.30 11.55
CA ALA A 240 -9.31 3.40 11.54
C ALA A 240 -8.45 3.44 10.26
N ALA A 241 -7.94 2.29 9.80
CA ALA A 241 -7.04 2.23 8.65
C ALA A 241 -7.76 2.41 7.31
N PHE A 242 -8.94 1.82 7.13
CA PHE A 242 -9.64 1.74 5.85
C PHE A 242 -10.87 2.66 5.73
N GLY A 243 -11.29 3.31 6.82
CA GLY A 243 -12.53 4.09 6.87
C GLY A 243 -12.66 5.11 5.74
N ALA A 244 -11.63 5.93 5.51
CA ALA A 244 -11.62 6.93 4.44
C ALA A 244 -11.67 6.30 3.02
N ALA A 245 -11.02 5.14 2.84
CA ALA A 245 -10.96 4.43 1.56
C ALA A 245 -12.28 3.76 1.17
N SER A 246 -13.16 3.51 2.16
CA SER A 246 -14.48 2.92 1.94
C SER A 246 -15.51 3.90 1.37
N SER A 247 -15.21 5.21 1.35
CA SER A 247 -16.09 6.25 0.83
C SER A 247 -15.87 6.53 -0.66
N LYS A 248 -16.90 6.24 -1.47
CA LYS A 248 -16.90 6.58 -2.91
C LYS A 248 -16.76 8.08 -3.17
N LEU A 249 -17.29 8.93 -2.29
CA LEU A 249 -17.20 10.38 -2.40
C LEU A 249 -15.76 10.87 -2.20
N THR A 250 -15.05 10.29 -1.23
CA THR A 250 -13.64 10.60 -0.97
C THR A 250 -12.77 10.18 -2.16
N LEU A 251 -13.05 9.04 -2.79
CA LEU A 251 -12.38 8.59 -4.00
C LEU A 251 -12.58 9.57 -5.18
N ALA A 252 -13.83 9.97 -5.45
CA ALA A 252 -14.14 10.90 -6.53
C ALA A 252 -13.50 12.28 -6.32
N GLY A 253 -13.59 12.82 -5.10
CA GLY A 253 -13.03 14.13 -4.74
C GLY A 253 -11.51 14.20 -4.87
N ALA A 254 -10.82 13.07 -4.73
CA ALA A 254 -9.37 12.98 -4.92
C ALA A 254 -8.95 12.90 -6.40
N ILE A 255 -9.67 12.15 -7.22
CA ILE A 255 -9.26 11.83 -8.59
C ILE A 255 -9.65 12.95 -9.57
N VAL A 256 -10.86 13.50 -9.45
CA VAL A 256 -11.39 14.49 -10.42
C VAL A 256 -10.49 15.72 -10.57
N PRO A 257 -10.04 16.39 -9.49
CA PRO A 257 -9.17 17.56 -9.61
C PRO A 257 -7.83 17.23 -10.27
N ALA A 258 -7.26 16.06 -9.97
CA ALA A 258 -5.99 15.63 -10.54
C ALA A 258 -6.09 15.37 -12.05
N LEU A 259 -7.22 14.84 -12.52
CA LEU A 259 -7.46 14.66 -13.96
C LEU A 259 -7.59 15.97 -14.70
N LEU A 260 -8.30 16.94 -14.11
CA LEU A 260 -8.42 18.28 -14.69
C LEU A 260 -7.03 18.90 -14.81
N LYS A 261 -6.20 18.79 -13.76
CA LYS A 261 -4.81 19.26 -13.79
C LYS A 261 -3.97 18.57 -14.86
N ALA A 262 -4.05 17.24 -14.96
CA ALA A 262 -3.33 16.48 -15.99
C ALA A 262 -3.75 16.88 -17.41
N GLN A 263 -5.05 17.12 -17.62
CA GLN A 263 -5.59 17.58 -18.90
C GLN A 263 -5.11 19.00 -19.23
N LEU A 264 -5.17 19.93 -18.28
CA LEU A 264 -4.64 21.30 -18.42
C LEU A 264 -3.15 21.29 -18.74
N ALA A 265 -2.35 20.51 -18.03
CA ALA A 265 -0.92 20.35 -18.28
C ALA A 265 -0.65 19.81 -19.69
N SER A 266 -1.44 18.83 -20.16
CA SER A 266 -1.28 18.29 -21.52
C SER A 266 -1.59 19.30 -22.63
N LEU A 267 -2.49 20.27 -22.37
CA LEU A 267 -2.86 21.32 -23.33
C LEU A 267 -1.88 22.50 -23.31
N THR A 268 -1.33 22.82 -22.13
CA THR A 268 -0.49 24.01 -21.93
C THR A 268 1.01 23.73 -21.98
N GLY A 269 1.42 22.47 -21.79
CA GLY A 269 2.82 22.09 -21.61
C GLY A 269 3.40 22.46 -20.24
N TRP A 270 2.59 22.97 -19.30
CA TRP A 270 3.02 23.34 -17.96
C TRP A 270 2.87 22.16 -17.00
N TYR A 271 4.01 21.61 -16.58
CA TYR A 271 4.13 20.50 -15.64
C TYR A 271 4.78 20.96 -14.33
#